data_AF-A0A6A7N9B1-F1
#
_entry.id   AF-A0A6A7N9B1-F1
#
_cell.length_a   1.000
_cell.length_b   1.000
_cell.length_c   1.000
_cell.angle_alpha   90.00
_cell.angle_beta   90.00
_cell.angle_gamma   90.00
#
_symmetry.space_group_name_H-M   'P 1'
#
loop_
_entity.id
_entity.type
_entity.pdbx_description
1 polymer ?
#
loop_
_entity_poly.entity_id
_entity_poly.type
_entity_poly.pdbx_seq_one_letter_code
_entity_poly.pdbx_strand_id
1 'polypeptide(L)'
;MRAAWVLALTVLSSNAFAEEPSRRLARQAEIEYYTSHYDGADISLARFDCQPPYIPMRPATAGRAAVAQALAAWRACYDRFLANYNAALPVGKSIPADLADLMTDDEMSAAQTLMSQVFVQVADDAKRQADAVTVAEAAWEGRRGDIELSARELSHQPTTAGKR
;
A
#
# COMPACT_ATOMS: atom_id res chain seq x y z
N MET A 1 32.66 50.87 -51.58
CA MET A 1 33.00 50.04 -50.40
C MET A 1 31.68 49.52 -49.82
N ARG A 2 31.35 48.24 -50.04
CA ARG A 2 30.11 47.60 -49.54
C ARG A 2 30.52 46.45 -48.64
N ALA A 3 30.32 46.62 -47.33
CA ALA A 3 30.52 45.57 -46.34
C ALA A 3 29.29 44.66 -46.33
N ALA A 4 29.48 43.41 -46.76
CA ALA A 4 28.47 42.37 -46.67
C ALA A 4 28.50 41.75 -45.26
N TRP A 5 27.41 41.89 -44.52
CA TRP A 5 27.19 41.21 -43.25
C TRP A 5 26.61 39.83 -43.54
N VAL A 6 27.35 38.77 -43.20
CA VAL A 6 26.85 37.39 -43.23
C VAL A 6 26.17 37.11 -41.90
N LEU A 7 24.85 37.04 -41.90
CA LEU A 7 24.06 36.54 -40.78
C LEU A 7 24.19 35.01 -40.72
N ALA A 8 24.91 34.51 -39.73
CA ALA A 8 24.93 33.09 -39.41
C ALA A 8 23.62 32.72 -38.69
N LEU A 9 22.70 32.07 -39.42
CA LEU A 9 21.56 31.38 -38.83
C LEU A 9 22.07 30.11 -38.14
N THR A 10 22.16 30.14 -36.81
CA THR A 10 22.31 28.91 -36.02
C THR A 10 20.96 28.22 -35.94
N VAL A 11 20.81 27.10 -36.67
CA VAL A 11 19.68 26.20 -36.53
C VAL A 11 19.81 25.51 -35.17
N LEU A 12 18.99 25.94 -34.20
CA LEU A 12 18.79 25.21 -32.95
C LEU A 12 18.00 23.94 -33.28
N SER A 13 18.66 22.78 -33.18
CA SER A 13 18.09 21.46 -33.41
C SER A 13 17.00 21.17 -32.36
N SER A 14 15.73 21.32 -32.75
CA SER A 14 14.56 20.99 -31.93
C SER A 14 14.36 19.47 -31.80
N ASN A 15 15.27 18.74 -31.16
CA ASN A 15 15.11 17.29 -30.95
C ASN A 15 14.31 16.92 -29.68
N ALA A 16 14.06 17.87 -28.77
CA ALA A 16 13.42 17.59 -27.49
C ALA A 16 11.94 17.17 -27.58
N PHE A 17 11.23 17.53 -28.65
CA PHE A 17 9.78 17.26 -28.78
C PHE A 17 9.42 15.90 -29.37
N ALA A 18 10.37 15.19 -30.00
CA ALA A 18 10.12 13.88 -30.61
C ALA A 18 10.34 12.70 -29.62
N GLU A 19 11.00 12.94 -28.49
CA GLU A 19 11.38 11.91 -27.52
C GLU A 19 10.25 11.54 -26.54
N GLU A 20 9.30 12.44 -26.28
CA GLU A 20 8.25 12.20 -25.27
C GLU A 20 7.21 11.14 -25.70
N PRO A 21 6.64 11.17 -26.94
CA PRO A 21 5.71 10.13 -27.37
C PRO A 21 6.36 8.75 -27.45
N SER A 22 7.63 8.70 -27.86
CA SER A 22 8.38 7.44 -27.96
C SER A 22 8.75 6.88 -26.58
N ARG A 23 9.14 7.73 -25.62
CA ARG A 23 9.31 7.34 -24.21
C ARG A 23 8.02 6.82 -23.60
N ARG A 24 6.90 7.52 -23.84
CA ARG A 24 5.59 7.10 -23.34
C ARG A 24 5.19 5.73 -23.90
N LEU A 25 5.30 5.53 -25.22
CA LEU A 25 5.07 4.24 -25.86
C LEU A 25 5.92 3.12 -25.24
N ALA A 26 7.20 3.39 -24.94
CA ALA A 26 8.08 2.42 -24.31
C ALA A 26 7.69 2.07 -22.86
N ARG A 27 6.97 2.95 -22.17
CA ARG A 27 6.49 2.77 -20.78
C ARG A 27 5.00 2.42 -20.70
N GLN A 28 4.32 2.19 -21.83
CA GLN A 28 2.87 2.02 -21.89
C GLN A 28 2.35 0.91 -20.96
N ALA A 29 3.07 -0.21 -20.86
CA ALA A 29 2.69 -1.32 -19.99
C ALA A 29 2.72 -0.95 -18.49
N GLU A 30 3.62 -0.06 -18.09
CA GLU A 30 3.71 0.39 -16.70
C GLU A 30 2.63 1.41 -16.37
N ILE A 31 2.29 2.27 -17.34
CA ILE A 31 1.13 3.15 -17.24
C ILE A 31 -0.14 2.29 -17.09
N GLU A 32 -0.31 1.30 -17.96
CA GLU A 32 -1.45 0.37 -17.90
C GLU A 32 -1.53 -0.37 -16.55
N TYR A 33 -0.39 -0.80 -16.01
CA TYR A 33 -0.33 -1.41 -14.70
C TYR A 33 -0.95 -0.49 -13.63
N TYR A 34 -0.48 0.75 -13.51
CA TYR A 34 -1.01 1.66 -12.49
C TYR A 34 -2.47 2.06 -12.74
N THR A 35 -2.91 2.14 -14.00
CA THR A 35 -4.28 2.57 -14.33
C THR A 35 -5.31 1.45 -14.26
N SER A 36 -4.91 0.18 -14.33
CA SER A 36 -5.87 -0.92 -14.53
C SER A 36 -5.53 -2.23 -13.83
N HIS A 37 -4.26 -2.49 -13.51
CA HIS A 37 -3.81 -3.79 -12.97
C HIS A 37 -3.09 -3.71 -11.63
N TYR A 38 -2.99 -2.52 -11.02
CA TYR A 38 -2.33 -2.35 -9.74
C TYR A 38 -2.99 -3.25 -8.69
N ASP A 39 -2.20 -4.11 -8.07
CA ASP A 39 -2.67 -5.16 -7.16
C ASP A 39 -2.24 -4.94 -5.70
N GLY A 40 -1.37 -3.96 -5.46
CA GLY A 40 -0.86 -3.63 -4.13
C GLY A 40 0.13 -4.65 -3.56
N ALA A 41 0.73 -5.51 -4.38
CA ALA A 41 1.72 -6.49 -3.93
C ALA A 41 2.91 -5.84 -3.20
N ASP A 42 3.25 -4.60 -3.56
CA ASP A 42 4.30 -3.77 -2.94
C ASP A 42 3.96 -3.28 -1.53
N ILE A 43 2.68 -3.09 -1.23
CA ILE A 43 2.18 -2.61 0.07
C ILE A 43 1.53 -3.71 0.93
N SER A 44 1.32 -4.90 0.37
CA SER A 44 0.63 -6.00 1.05
C SER A 44 1.38 -6.55 2.27
N LEU A 45 0.64 -7.04 3.27
CA LEU A 45 1.22 -7.78 4.40
C LEU A 45 1.91 -9.08 3.94
N ALA A 46 1.40 -9.72 2.88
CA ALA A 46 1.94 -10.96 2.34
C ALA A 46 3.42 -10.83 1.92
N ARG A 47 3.84 -9.64 1.47
CA ARG A 47 5.24 -9.32 1.13
C ARG A 47 6.22 -9.51 2.29
N PHE A 48 5.75 -9.43 3.54
CA PHE A 48 6.60 -9.50 4.74
C PHE A 48 6.73 -10.91 5.31
N ASP A 49 6.03 -11.90 4.73
CA ASP A 49 6.01 -13.30 5.17
C ASP A 49 5.76 -13.46 6.67
N CYS A 50 4.88 -12.63 7.24
CA CYS A 50 4.58 -12.64 8.67
C CYS A 50 3.91 -13.95 9.08
N GLN A 51 4.70 -14.86 9.66
CA GLN A 51 4.22 -16.15 10.12
C GLN A 51 3.25 -16.00 11.29
N PRO A 52 1.99 -16.45 11.18
CA PRO A 52 1.06 -16.42 12.29
C PRO A 52 1.63 -17.16 13.50
N PRO A 53 1.57 -16.61 14.72
CA PRO A 53 2.13 -17.25 15.89
C PRO A 53 1.33 -18.51 16.21
N TYR A 54 2.03 -19.60 16.57
CA TYR A 54 1.37 -20.76 17.13
C TYR A 54 0.92 -20.46 18.56
N ILE A 55 -0.40 -20.41 18.77
CA ILE A 55 -1.02 -20.21 20.08
C ILE A 55 -1.78 -21.50 20.45
N PRO A 56 -1.34 -22.24 21.48
CA PRO A 56 -1.96 -23.51 21.83
C PRO A 56 -3.37 -23.30 22.40
N MET A 57 -4.28 -24.25 22.17
CA MET A 57 -5.69 -24.13 22.58
C MET A 57 -5.92 -24.09 24.11
N ARG A 58 -4.96 -24.59 24.90
CA ARG A 58 -4.99 -24.53 26.37
C ARG A 58 -3.75 -23.82 26.90
N PRO A 59 -3.90 -22.84 27.81
CA PRO A 59 -2.76 -22.27 28.51
C PRO A 59 -2.12 -23.34 29.41
N ALA A 60 -0.90 -23.73 29.07
CA ALA A 60 -0.01 -24.45 29.96
C ALA A 60 1.02 -23.46 30.52
N THR A 61 1.34 -23.57 31.80
CA THR A 61 2.40 -22.78 32.44
C THR A 61 3.75 -23.03 31.75
N ALA A 62 4.02 -24.28 31.38
CA ALA A 62 5.09 -24.63 30.45
C ALA A 62 4.72 -24.14 29.04
N GLY A 63 5.54 -23.25 28.46
CA GLY A 63 5.35 -22.73 27.10
C GLY A 63 4.88 -21.28 27.00
N ARG A 64 4.54 -20.61 28.11
CA ARG A 64 4.13 -19.18 28.07
C ARG A 64 5.19 -18.26 27.45
N ALA A 65 6.47 -18.50 27.78
CA ALA A 65 7.58 -17.73 27.23
C ALA A 65 7.71 -17.92 25.70
N ALA A 66 7.48 -19.14 25.20
CA ALA A 66 7.52 -19.43 23.77
C ALA A 66 6.36 -18.75 23.02
N VAL A 67 5.14 -18.78 23.58
CA VAL A 67 3.98 -18.08 23.00
C VAL A 67 4.21 -16.55 23.00
N ALA A 68 4.71 -16.00 24.10
CA ALA A 68 5.06 -14.57 24.18
C ALA A 68 6.13 -14.18 23.15
N GLN A 69 7.15 -15.01 22.96
CA GLN A 69 8.18 -14.79 21.93
C GLN A 69 7.59 -14.85 20.51
N ALA A 70 6.72 -15.82 20.23
CA ALA A 70 6.06 -15.92 18.92
C ALA A 70 5.17 -14.71 18.63
N LEU A 71 4.39 -14.25 19.61
CA LEU A 71 3.58 -13.03 19.51
C LEU A 71 4.44 -11.79 19.27
N ALA A 72 5.54 -11.64 20.02
CA ALA A 72 6.47 -10.53 19.83
C ALA A 72 7.10 -10.54 18.43
N ALA A 73 7.50 -11.71 17.92
CA ALA A 73 8.04 -11.86 16.57
C ALA A 73 7.01 -11.50 15.49
N TRP A 74 5.76 -11.93 15.66
CA TRP A 74 4.67 -11.58 14.74
C TRP A 74 4.38 -10.07 14.75
N ARG A 75 4.28 -9.43 15.93
CA ARG A 75 4.07 -7.97 16.05
C ARG A 75 5.20 -7.18 15.40
N ALA A 76 6.44 -7.56 15.67
CA ALA A 76 7.60 -6.93 15.03
C ALA A 76 7.60 -7.10 13.50
N CYS A 77 7.00 -8.17 12.97
CA CYS A 77 6.78 -8.33 11.54
C CYS A 77 5.68 -7.40 11.01
N TYR A 78 4.53 -7.38 11.71
CA TYR A 78 3.40 -6.52 11.38
C TYR A 78 3.78 -5.03 11.41
N ASP A 79 4.63 -4.61 12.35
CA ASP A 79 5.15 -3.23 12.43
C ASP A 79 6.00 -2.85 11.21
N ARG A 80 6.76 -3.79 10.62
CA ARG A 80 7.47 -3.54 9.36
C ARG A 80 6.50 -3.35 8.20
N PHE A 81 5.43 -4.14 8.16
CA PHE A 81 4.35 -3.93 7.21
C PHE A 81 3.73 -2.53 7.38
N LEU A 82 3.37 -2.13 8.60
CA LEU A 82 2.81 -0.80 8.87
C LEU A 82 3.76 0.32 8.45
N ALA A 83 5.05 0.18 8.73
CA ALA A 83 6.05 1.16 8.31
C ALA A 83 6.09 1.30 6.79
N ASN A 84 6.06 0.19 6.04
CA ASN A 84 6.02 0.20 4.58
C ASN A 84 4.72 0.79 4.01
N TYR A 85 3.58 0.34 4.53
CA TYR A 85 2.26 0.83 4.14
C TYR A 85 2.16 2.35 4.35
N ASN A 86 2.59 2.84 5.51
CA ASN A 86 2.61 4.28 5.81
C ASN A 86 3.62 5.04 4.96
N ALA A 87 4.77 4.45 4.63
CA ALA A 87 5.76 5.08 3.75
C ALA A 87 5.25 5.23 2.31
N ALA A 88 4.33 4.35 1.87
CA ALA A 88 3.69 4.41 0.56
C ALA A 88 2.55 5.45 0.48
N LEU A 89 2.16 6.07 1.60
CA LEU A 89 1.19 7.16 1.63
C LEU A 89 1.85 8.55 1.39
N PRO A 90 1.11 9.52 0.80
CA PRO A 90 -0.26 9.41 0.27
C PRO A 90 -0.38 8.54 -1.00
N VAL A 91 -1.59 8.09 -1.33
CA VAL A 91 -1.85 7.25 -2.51
C VAL A 91 -1.32 7.92 -3.78
N GLY A 92 -0.67 7.13 -4.65
CA GLY A 92 0.00 7.62 -5.86
C GLY A 92 1.49 7.92 -5.67
N LYS A 93 1.97 8.04 -4.42
CA LYS A 93 3.41 8.26 -4.13
C LYS A 93 4.31 7.12 -4.63
N SER A 94 3.80 5.89 -4.72
CA SER A 94 4.56 4.75 -5.22
C SER A 94 4.65 4.69 -6.75
N ILE A 95 3.98 5.59 -7.47
CA ILE A 95 4.20 5.75 -8.93
C ILE A 95 5.57 6.43 -9.13
N PRO A 96 6.49 5.83 -9.91
CA PRO A 96 7.77 6.47 -10.22
C PRO A 96 7.58 7.85 -10.85
N ALA A 97 8.34 8.85 -10.41
CA ALA A 97 8.17 10.23 -10.86
C ALA A 97 8.35 10.38 -12.39
N ASP A 98 9.31 9.67 -12.96
CA ASP A 98 9.56 9.63 -14.41
C ASP A 98 8.41 8.99 -15.21
N LEU A 99 7.65 8.09 -14.57
CA LEU A 99 6.43 7.51 -15.14
C LEU A 99 5.25 8.48 -14.99
N ALA A 100 5.11 9.11 -13.82
CA ALA A 100 4.07 10.10 -13.55
C ALA A 100 4.14 11.27 -14.54
N ASP A 101 5.34 11.73 -14.89
CA ASP A 101 5.57 12.78 -15.90
C ASP A 101 5.10 12.37 -17.32
N LEU A 102 4.91 11.08 -17.59
CA LEU A 102 4.45 10.54 -18.87
C LEU A 102 2.95 10.22 -18.91
N MET A 103 2.26 10.31 -17.77
CA MET A 103 0.83 10.02 -17.66
C MET A 103 0.01 11.26 -17.99
N THR A 104 -1.16 11.06 -18.61
CA THR A 104 -2.15 12.14 -18.72
C THR A 104 -2.83 12.38 -17.38
N ASP A 105 -3.53 13.52 -17.23
CA ASP A 105 -4.32 13.80 -16.04
C ASP A 105 -5.40 12.73 -15.78
N ASP A 106 -6.03 12.21 -16.85
CA ASP A 106 -7.03 11.15 -16.76
C ASP A 106 -6.41 9.83 -16.29
N GLU A 107 -5.22 9.49 -16.77
CA GLU A 107 -4.49 8.29 -16.34
C GLU A 107 -4.03 8.41 -14.90
N MET A 108 -3.52 9.57 -14.51
CA MET A 108 -3.11 9.83 -13.13
C MET A 108 -4.31 9.73 -12.18
N SER A 109 -5.46 10.27 -12.57
CA SER A 109 -6.72 10.17 -11.82
C SER A 109 -7.22 8.72 -11.72
N ALA A 110 -7.18 7.97 -12.83
CA ALA A 110 -7.54 6.56 -12.87
C ALA A 110 -6.63 5.72 -11.95
N ALA A 111 -5.32 5.96 -12.01
CA ALA A 111 -4.36 5.29 -11.15
C ALA A 111 -4.60 5.59 -9.67
N GLN A 112 -4.76 6.86 -9.29
CA GLN A 112 -5.07 7.23 -7.91
C GLN A 112 -6.37 6.59 -7.42
N THR A 113 -7.39 6.50 -8.27
CA THR A 113 -8.66 5.87 -7.94
C THR A 113 -8.49 4.38 -7.68
N LEU A 114 -7.84 3.64 -8.59
CA LEU A 114 -7.58 2.22 -8.44
C LEU A 114 -6.71 1.95 -7.21
N MET A 115 -5.59 2.66 -7.08
CA MET A 115 -4.69 2.52 -5.95
C MET A 115 -5.39 2.82 -4.63
N SER A 116 -6.27 3.83 -4.55
CA SER A 116 -7.01 4.13 -3.32
C SER A 116 -7.88 2.95 -2.86
N GLN A 117 -8.56 2.29 -3.80
CA GLN A 117 -9.36 1.09 -3.52
C GLN A 117 -8.48 -0.06 -3.02
N VAL A 118 -7.33 -0.27 -3.68
CA VAL A 118 -6.39 -1.33 -3.30
C VAL A 118 -5.74 -1.07 -1.95
N PHE A 119 -5.39 0.19 -1.62
CA PHE A 119 -4.87 0.55 -0.29
C PHE A 119 -5.88 0.20 0.81
N VAL A 120 -7.16 0.56 0.62
CA VAL A 120 -8.23 0.19 1.57
C VAL A 120 -8.33 -1.33 1.72
N GLN A 121 -8.33 -2.08 0.61
CA GLN A 121 -8.39 -3.54 0.64
C GLN A 121 -7.20 -4.14 1.39
N VAL A 122 -5.98 -3.67 1.13
CA VAL A 122 -4.77 -4.14 1.81
C VAL A 122 -4.82 -3.85 3.31
N ALA A 123 -5.30 -2.66 3.71
CA ALA A 123 -5.47 -2.32 5.12
C ALA A 123 -6.49 -3.22 5.81
N ASP A 124 -7.64 -3.47 5.17
CA ASP A 124 -8.68 -4.36 5.70
C ASP A 124 -8.17 -5.80 5.83
N ASP A 125 -7.44 -6.30 4.84
CA ASP A 125 -6.87 -7.64 4.84
C ASP A 125 -5.84 -7.82 5.96
N ALA A 126 -4.97 -6.82 6.15
CA ALA A 126 -4.00 -6.80 7.24
C ALA A 126 -4.69 -6.72 8.61
N LYS A 127 -5.72 -5.88 8.74
CA LYS A 127 -6.52 -5.77 9.96
C LYS A 127 -7.17 -7.08 10.35
N ARG A 128 -7.80 -7.79 9.41
CA ARG A 128 -8.43 -9.10 9.69
C ARG A 128 -7.41 -10.12 10.22
N GLN A 129 -6.19 -10.12 9.67
CA GLN A 129 -5.12 -10.99 10.16
C GLN A 129 -4.66 -10.62 11.58
N ALA A 130 -4.54 -9.32 11.87
CA ALA A 130 -4.19 -8.84 13.20
C ALA A 130 -5.26 -9.13 14.26
N ASP A 131 -6.54 -8.95 13.89
CA ASP A 131 -7.68 -9.25 14.75
C ASP A 131 -7.71 -10.75 15.09
N ALA A 132 -7.42 -11.64 14.12
CA ALA A 132 -7.36 -13.08 14.36
C ALA A 132 -6.28 -13.47 15.40
N VAL A 133 -5.09 -12.86 15.31
CA VAL A 133 -4.02 -13.09 16.30
C VAL A 133 -4.43 -12.56 17.68
N THR A 134 -5.04 -11.38 17.74
CA THR A 134 -5.50 -10.75 18.99
C THR A 134 -6.58 -11.59 19.69
N VAL A 135 -7.54 -12.10 18.93
CA VAL A 135 -8.58 -13.00 19.44
C VAL A 135 -7.98 -14.30 19.97
N ALA A 136 -7.03 -14.90 19.23
CA ALA A 136 -6.37 -16.13 19.65
C ALA A 136 -5.55 -15.94 20.94
N GLU A 137 -4.81 -14.84 21.06
CA GLU A 137 -4.08 -14.47 22.27
C GLU A 137 -5.02 -14.28 23.46
N ALA A 138 -6.06 -13.46 23.32
CA ALA A 138 -7.00 -13.19 24.40
C ALA A 138 -7.74 -14.46 24.85
N ALA A 139 -8.10 -15.36 23.93
CA ALA A 139 -8.68 -16.66 24.25
C ALA A 139 -7.71 -17.56 25.02
N TRP A 140 -6.42 -17.53 24.67
CA TRP A 140 -5.37 -18.29 25.35
C TRP A 140 -5.09 -17.77 26.76
N GLU A 141 -5.09 -16.44 26.96
CA GLU A 141 -4.89 -15.81 28.27
C GLU A 141 -6.10 -15.95 29.22
N GLY A 142 -7.18 -16.59 28.77
CA GLY A 142 -8.39 -16.75 29.56
C GLY A 142 -9.26 -15.49 29.64
N ARG A 143 -8.94 -14.44 28.86
CA ARG A 143 -9.77 -13.23 28.70
C ARG A 143 -10.93 -13.44 27.72
N ARG A 144 -11.56 -14.62 27.76
CA ARG A 144 -12.63 -14.98 26.81
C ARG A 144 -13.87 -14.09 26.96
N GLY A 145 -14.15 -13.60 28.16
CA GLY A 145 -15.30 -12.73 28.46
C GLY A 145 -15.22 -11.35 27.79
N ASP A 146 -14.01 -10.82 27.60
CA ASP A 146 -13.82 -9.46 27.08
C ASP A 146 -14.01 -9.40 25.55
N ILE A 147 -13.71 -10.50 24.84
CA ILE A 147 -13.83 -10.60 23.37
C ILE A 147 -15.30 -10.65 22.92
N GLU A 148 -16.17 -11.35 23.67
CA GLU A 148 -17.59 -11.47 23.35
C GLU A 148 -18.32 -10.13 23.52
N LEU A 149 -17.88 -9.31 24.46
CA LEU A 149 -18.32 -7.92 24.67
C LEU A 149 -17.86 -7.01 23.53
N SER A 150 -16.58 -7.05 23.15
CA SER A 150 -16.04 -6.22 22.06
C SER A 150 -16.64 -6.56 20.69
N ALA A 151 -16.88 -7.85 20.39
CA ALA A 151 -17.53 -8.24 19.14
C ALA A 151 -18.98 -7.72 19.06
N ARG A 152 -19.71 -7.72 20.18
CA ARG A 152 -21.04 -7.11 20.28
C ARG A 152 -21.00 -5.59 20.10
N GLU A 153 -20.07 -4.89 20.73
CA GLU A 153 -19.91 -3.44 20.56
C GLU A 153 -19.52 -3.04 19.13
N LEU A 154 -18.64 -3.80 18.48
CA LEU A 154 -18.29 -3.59 17.07
C LEU A 154 -19.48 -3.84 16.14
N SER A 155 -20.32 -4.83 16.44
CA SER A 155 -21.58 -5.07 15.70
C SER A 155 -22.68 -4.05 16.00
N HIS A 156 -22.53 -3.25 17.06
CA HIS A 156 -23.47 -2.22 17.48
C HIS A 156 -22.98 -0.79 17.25
N GLN A 157 -21.89 -0.59 16.49
CA GLN A 157 -21.52 0.77 16.11
C GLN A 157 -22.66 1.41 15.32
N PRO A 158 -23.23 2.53 15.80
CA PRO A 158 -24.26 3.23 15.05
C PRO A 158 -23.65 3.67 13.73
N THR A 159 -24.34 3.38 12.63
CA THR A 159 -24.03 3.96 11.34
C THR A 159 -24.07 5.48 11.52
N THR A 160 -22.92 6.13 11.54
CA THR A 160 -22.87 7.57 11.34
C THR A 160 -23.19 7.81 9.88
N ALA A 161 -24.48 7.68 9.57
CA ALA A 161 -25.09 8.22 8.39
C ALA A 161 -24.85 9.72 8.45
N GLY A 162 -23.93 10.18 7.59
CA GLY A 162 -23.83 11.58 7.24
C GLY A 162 -25.22 12.07 6.84
N LYS A 163 -25.80 12.93 7.68
CA LYS A 163 -26.82 13.86 7.24
C LYS A 163 -26.09 15.16 6.95
N ARG A 164 -26.36 15.63 5.72
CA ARG A 164 -26.13 16.95 5.12
C ARG A 164 -25.96 18.10 6.11
#